data_AF-A0A8S2EYR9-F1
#
_entry.id   AF-A0A8S2EYR9-F1
#
_cell.length_a   1.000
_cell.length_b   1.000
_cell.length_c   1.000
_cell.angle_alpha   90.00
_cell.angle_beta   90.00
_cell.angle_gamma   90.00
#
_symmetry.space_group_name_H-M   'P 1'
#
loop_
_entity.id
_entity.type
_entity.pdbx_description
1 polymer ?
#
loop_
_entity_poly.entity_id
_entity_poly.type
_entity_poly.pdbx_seq_one_letter_code
_entity_poly.pdbx_strand_id
1 'polypeptide(L)'
;MAKPTSAFFNAVASFVALPITATTSRDDRILIFASTEQLDILQSTDEFLVDGTFKVVPDIFYQLYIIYGVYRDHVVPLIYALLRRKNAETYQRLINQITEFAPHWCPRSIMLDFKQACINVFDASFPTVSLSGCYFHLRQSIHHKLQALGYRNQYQTDPVFAHNIHKIAALAFLEPSRMINGFDDLLMDLGDDYQEILDYFEETYIGRLRPNHTRRRPMFCIDFWNMYNRTTQSSMRTNNTAEAYHP
;
A
#
# COMPACT_ATOMS: atom_id res chain seq x y z
N MET A 1 20.46 -22.04 -14.66
CA MET A 1 20.17 -21.33 -13.40
C MET A 1 19.54 -22.31 -12.43
N ALA A 2 20.18 -22.54 -11.28
CA ALA A 2 19.75 -23.53 -10.30
C ALA A 2 18.44 -23.10 -9.63
N LYS A 3 17.49 -24.05 -9.48
CA LYS A 3 16.29 -23.86 -8.68
C LYS A 3 16.70 -23.61 -7.23
N PRO A 4 16.08 -22.65 -6.50
CA PRO A 4 16.32 -22.51 -5.08
C PRO A 4 15.90 -23.81 -4.38
N THR A 5 16.79 -24.33 -3.55
CA THR A 5 16.61 -25.55 -2.77
C THR A 5 15.48 -25.38 -1.74
N SER A 6 14.70 -26.46 -1.59
CA SER A 6 13.49 -26.61 -0.75
C SER A 6 13.67 -26.38 0.75
N ALA A 7 14.88 -26.04 1.23
CA ALA A 7 15.15 -25.79 2.63
C ALA A 7 14.55 -24.46 3.15
N PHE A 8 14.37 -23.45 2.29
CA PHE A 8 13.86 -22.14 2.72
C PHE A 8 12.35 -22.12 2.98
N PHE A 9 11.58 -22.95 2.27
CA PHE A 9 10.13 -23.10 2.53
C PHE A 9 9.84 -23.85 3.84
N ASN A 10 10.77 -24.64 4.34
CA ASN A 10 10.62 -25.33 5.63
C ASN A 10 10.84 -24.41 6.85
N ALA A 11 11.39 -23.20 6.68
CA ALA A 11 11.48 -22.23 7.77
C ALA A 11 10.11 -21.62 8.13
N VAL A 12 9.13 -21.68 7.23
CA VAL A 12 7.77 -21.15 7.46
C VAL A 12 6.95 -22.08 8.37
N ALA A 13 7.34 -23.36 8.51
CA ALA A 13 6.60 -24.35 9.29
C ALA A 13 6.84 -24.28 10.82
N SER A 14 7.81 -23.49 11.30
CA SER A 14 8.14 -23.41 12.73
C SER A 14 7.93 -22.03 13.37
N PHE A 15 7.34 -21.06 12.65
CA PHE A 15 6.93 -19.81 13.28
C PHE A 15 5.67 -20.05 14.11
N VAL A 16 5.86 -20.46 15.36
CA VAL A 16 4.80 -20.39 16.37
C VAL A 16 4.65 -18.92 16.75
N ALA A 17 3.87 -18.18 15.97
CA ALA A 17 3.46 -16.84 16.33
C ALA A 17 2.43 -16.97 17.46
N LEU A 18 2.84 -16.71 18.70
CA LEU A 18 1.94 -16.70 19.85
C LEU A 18 1.26 -15.32 19.93
N PRO A 19 0.01 -15.25 20.42
CA PRO A 19 -0.63 -13.97 20.64
C PRO A 19 0.16 -13.23 21.73
N ILE A 20 0.79 -12.12 21.37
CA ILE A 20 1.51 -11.28 22.33
C ILE A 20 0.51 -10.39 23.08
N THR A 21 -0.62 -10.04 22.46
CA THR A 21 -1.72 -9.35 23.14
C THR A 21 -3.08 -9.66 22.51
N ALA A 22 -4.12 -9.56 23.33
CA ALA A 22 -5.52 -9.59 22.96
C ALA A 22 -6.27 -8.50 23.70
N THR A 23 -6.87 -7.54 22.98
CA THR A 23 -7.68 -6.51 23.66
C THR A 23 -8.98 -7.13 24.23
N THR A 24 -9.41 -6.67 25.40
CA THR A 24 -10.50 -7.30 26.18
C THR A 24 -11.90 -6.89 25.74
N SER A 25 -12.04 -5.80 24.99
CA SER A 25 -13.32 -5.36 24.43
C SER A 25 -13.81 -6.36 23.38
N ARG A 26 -15.05 -6.86 23.55
CA ARG A 26 -15.67 -7.76 22.56
C ARG A 26 -15.79 -7.09 21.19
N ASP A 27 -16.17 -5.82 21.11
CA ASP A 27 -16.55 -5.18 19.83
C ASP A 27 -15.40 -4.59 19.00
N ASP A 28 -14.19 -4.58 19.56
CA ASP A 28 -12.99 -4.10 18.87
C ASP A 28 -11.74 -4.85 19.32
N ARG A 29 -11.86 -6.19 19.35
CA ARG A 29 -10.78 -7.13 19.68
C ARG A 29 -9.68 -7.05 18.62
N ILE A 30 -8.43 -6.95 19.06
CA ILE A 30 -7.22 -7.03 18.25
C ILE A 30 -6.41 -8.20 18.78
N LEU A 31 -5.98 -9.11 17.91
CA LEU A 31 -5.03 -10.18 18.24
C LEU A 31 -3.75 -9.94 17.46
N ILE A 32 -2.62 -9.81 18.16
CA ILE A 32 -1.32 -9.57 17.54
C ILE A 32 -0.44 -10.79 17.77
N PHE A 33 0.14 -11.31 16.70
CA PHE A 33 1.03 -12.46 16.72
C PHE A 33 2.40 -12.07 16.15
N ALA A 34 3.44 -12.36 16.92
CA ALA A 34 4.82 -12.32 16.51
C ALA A 34 5.67 -13.18 17.46
N SER A 35 6.86 -13.53 17.02
CA SER A 35 7.91 -14.14 17.84
C SER A 35 8.89 -13.06 18.32
N THR A 36 9.71 -13.36 19.33
CA THR A 36 10.77 -12.46 19.78
C THR A 36 11.73 -12.11 18.64
N GLU A 37 12.12 -13.09 17.81
CA GLU A 37 12.99 -12.84 16.64
C GLU A 37 12.35 -11.87 15.64
N GLN A 38 11.03 -11.97 15.40
CA GLN A 38 10.34 -11.01 14.54
C GLN A 38 10.31 -9.61 15.13
N LEU A 39 10.15 -9.46 16.45
CA LEU A 39 10.21 -8.16 17.13
C LEU A 39 11.63 -7.57 17.11
N ASP A 40 12.66 -8.40 17.21
CA ASP A 40 14.05 -7.97 17.08
C ASP A 40 14.32 -7.45 15.66
N ILE A 41 13.87 -8.19 14.64
CA ILE A 41 13.99 -7.78 13.23
C ILE A 41 13.18 -6.50 12.96
N LEU A 42 11.97 -6.37 13.52
CA LEU A 42 11.13 -5.18 13.41
C LEU A 42 11.86 -3.93 13.92
N GLN A 43 12.64 -4.04 14.99
CA GLN A 43 13.39 -2.93 15.57
C GLN A 43 14.74 -2.68 14.88
N SER A 44 15.29 -3.66 14.14
CA SER A 44 16.58 -3.53 13.45
C SER A 44 16.46 -3.17 11.96
N THR A 45 15.24 -2.98 11.46
CA THR A 45 14.95 -2.78 10.04
C THR A 45 14.29 -1.42 9.81
N ASP A 46 14.52 -0.85 8.63
CA ASP A 46 14.12 0.52 8.30
C ASP A 46 12.96 0.61 7.31
N GLU A 47 12.76 -0.43 6.50
CA GLU A 47 11.84 -0.42 5.37
C GLU A 47 10.74 -1.44 5.56
N PHE A 48 9.51 -0.99 5.43
CA PHE A 48 8.33 -1.80 5.70
C PHE A 48 7.33 -1.73 4.57
N LEU A 49 6.58 -2.82 4.42
CA LEU A 49 5.38 -2.88 3.62
C LEU A 49 4.26 -3.32 4.54
N VAL A 50 3.09 -2.72 4.39
CA VAL A 50 1.96 -3.03 5.26
C VAL A 50 0.73 -3.27 4.41
N ASP A 51 0.02 -4.35 4.72
CA ASP A 51 -1.07 -4.83 3.91
C ASP A 51 -2.18 -5.49 4.72
N GLY A 52 -3.40 -5.44 4.21
CA GLY A 52 -4.56 -6.09 4.81
C GLY A 52 -5.18 -7.10 3.84
N THR A 53 -5.22 -8.37 4.23
CA THR A 53 -5.86 -9.44 3.47
C THR A 53 -7.15 -9.94 4.14
N PHE A 54 -8.10 -10.36 3.30
CA PHE A 54 -9.46 -10.75 3.70
C PHE A 54 -9.75 -12.23 3.49
N LYS A 55 -8.93 -12.93 2.71
CA LYS A 55 -9.22 -14.29 2.22
C LYS A 55 -9.09 -15.38 3.30
N VAL A 56 -8.35 -15.11 4.37
CA VAL A 56 -7.92 -16.13 5.35
C VAL A 56 -8.26 -15.69 6.78
N VAL A 57 -9.43 -15.07 6.95
CA VAL A 57 -9.83 -14.42 8.21
C VAL A 57 -11.01 -15.17 8.81
N PRO A 58 -10.94 -15.59 10.09
CA PRO A 58 -12.11 -16.16 10.78
C PRO A 58 -13.26 -15.16 10.83
N ASP A 59 -14.52 -15.62 10.74
CA ASP A 59 -15.73 -14.78 10.64
C ASP A 59 -15.87 -13.67 11.72
N ILE A 60 -15.23 -13.87 12.87
CA ILE A 60 -15.23 -12.89 13.97
C ILE A 60 -14.34 -11.66 13.71
N PHE A 61 -13.41 -11.73 12.75
CA PHE A 61 -12.51 -10.67 12.34
C PHE A 61 -12.81 -10.21 10.91
N TYR A 62 -12.49 -8.95 10.63
CA TYR A 62 -12.74 -8.33 9.33
C TYR A 62 -11.54 -8.47 8.40
N GLN A 63 -10.32 -8.35 8.92
CA GLN A 63 -9.09 -8.47 8.13
C GLN A 63 -7.95 -9.07 8.94
N LEU A 64 -7.05 -9.76 8.25
CA LEU A 64 -5.70 -10.04 8.71
C LEU A 64 -4.80 -8.94 8.16
N TYR A 65 -4.19 -8.20 9.06
CA TYR A 65 -3.30 -7.08 8.77
C TYR A 65 -1.86 -7.50 9.05
N ILE A 66 -0.98 -7.34 8.07
CA ILE A 66 0.39 -7.86 8.13
C ILE A 66 1.37 -6.71 7.91
N ILE A 67 2.35 -6.62 8.81
CA ILE A 67 3.51 -5.73 8.65
C ILE A 67 4.69 -6.58 8.24
N TYR A 68 5.22 -6.28 7.06
CA TYR A 68 6.41 -6.90 6.50
C TYR A 68 7.59 -5.97 6.66
N GLY A 69 8.76 -6.51 7.01
CA GLY A 69 10.03 -5.78 6.98
C GLY A 69 10.92 -6.26 5.84
N VAL A 70 11.75 -5.38 5.32
CA VAL A 70 12.83 -5.71 4.38
C VAL A 70 14.08 -6.09 5.17
N TYR A 71 14.24 -7.38 5.45
CA TYR A 71 15.38 -7.89 6.20
C TYR A 71 16.33 -8.65 5.28
N ARG A 72 17.59 -8.20 5.19
CA ARG A 72 18.63 -8.79 4.33
C ARG A 72 18.16 -8.99 2.88
N ASP A 73 17.60 -7.94 2.29
CA ASP A 73 17.05 -7.92 0.92
C ASP A 73 15.83 -8.84 0.69
N HIS A 74 15.26 -9.40 1.75
CA HIS A 74 14.05 -10.23 1.70
C HIS A 74 12.89 -9.55 2.41
N VAL A 75 11.70 -9.65 1.81
CA VAL A 75 10.45 -9.24 2.47
C VAL A 75 10.02 -10.37 3.38
N VAL A 76 9.96 -10.11 4.69
CA VAL A 76 9.56 -11.09 5.69
C VAL A 76 8.38 -10.55 6.52
N PRO A 77 7.35 -11.37 6.79
CA PRO A 77 6.25 -10.97 7.67
C PRO A 77 6.72 -10.93 9.13
N LEU A 78 6.56 -9.79 9.78
CA LEU A 78 7.03 -9.55 11.15
C LEU A 78 5.89 -9.47 12.16
N ILE A 79 4.75 -8.89 11.76
CA ILE A 79 3.57 -8.80 12.60
C ILE A 79 2.37 -9.32 11.84
N TYR A 80 1.60 -10.20 12.48
CA TYR A 80 0.27 -10.60 12.03
C TYR A 80 -0.76 -10.08 13.02
N ALA A 81 -1.76 -9.33 12.54
CA ALA A 81 -2.78 -8.73 13.38
C ALA A 81 -4.18 -9.00 12.86
N LEU A 82 -5.02 -9.67 13.65
CA LEU A 82 -6.43 -9.84 13.33
C LEU A 82 -7.23 -8.65 13.85
N LEU A 83 -7.88 -7.92 12.93
CA LEU A 83 -8.62 -6.69 13.22
C LEU A 83 -10.11 -6.87 12.90
N ARG A 84 -10.99 -6.42 13.79
CA ARG A 84 -12.46 -6.45 13.56
C ARG A 84 -12.96 -5.29 12.70
N ARG A 85 -12.15 -4.26 12.49
CA ARG A 85 -12.53 -3.02 11.78
C ARG A 85 -11.37 -2.49 10.95
N LYS A 86 -11.69 -1.58 10.02
CA LYS A 86 -10.73 -0.88 9.13
C LYS A 86 -10.78 0.64 9.29
N ASN A 87 -10.82 1.13 10.53
CA ASN A 87 -10.89 2.56 10.83
C ASN A 87 -9.60 3.05 11.53
N ALA A 88 -9.44 4.36 11.63
CA ALA A 88 -8.24 4.98 12.20
C ALA A 88 -8.01 4.59 13.66
N GLU A 89 -9.07 4.48 14.47
CA GLU A 89 -8.97 4.12 15.88
C GLU A 89 -8.39 2.72 16.07
N THR A 90 -8.86 1.73 15.31
CA THR A 90 -8.34 0.36 15.36
C THR A 90 -6.87 0.30 14.93
N TYR A 91 -6.48 1.04 13.88
CA TYR A 91 -5.06 1.10 13.47
C TYR A 91 -4.20 1.79 14.52
N GLN A 92 -4.66 2.88 15.13
CA GLN A 92 -3.90 3.57 16.17
C GLN A 92 -3.66 2.66 17.38
N ARG A 93 -4.70 1.93 17.80
CA ARG A 93 -4.58 0.94 18.88
C ARG A 93 -3.59 -0.18 18.53
N LEU A 94 -3.64 -0.67 17.29
CA LEU A 94 -2.68 -1.67 16.80
C LEU A 94 -1.24 -1.15 16.92
N ILE A 95 -0.96 0.05 16.41
CA ILE A 95 0.40 0.64 16.45
C ILE A 95 0.86 0.84 17.89
N ASN A 96 0.01 1.41 18.76
CA ASN A 96 0.34 1.60 20.17
C ASN A 96 0.74 0.28 20.84
N GLN A 97 -0.02 -0.79 20.61
CA GLN A 97 0.30 -2.10 21.17
C GLN A 97 1.61 -2.67 20.61
N ILE A 98 1.87 -2.51 19.31
CA ILE A 98 3.15 -2.95 18.73
C ILE A 98 4.32 -2.20 19.37
N THR A 99 4.20 -0.88 19.55
CA THR A 99 5.26 -0.07 20.15
C THR A 99 5.51 -0.36 21.64
N GLU A 100 4.54 -0.95 22.36
CA GLU A 100 4.78 -1.46 23.72
C GLU A 100 5.74 -2.66 23.72
N PHE A 101 5.66 -3.53 22.71
CA PHE A 101 6.54 -4.71 22.59
C PHE A 101 7.81 -4.46 21.80
N ALA A 102 7.81 -3.43 20.94
CA ALA A 102 8.93 -3.02 20.10
C ALA A 102 9.19 -1.51 20.25
N PRO A 103 9.64 -1.04 21.44
CA PRO A 103 9.80 0.38 21.74
C PRO A 103 10.87 1.09 20.90
N HIS A 104 11.77 0.33 20.26
CA HIS A 104 12.80 0.87 19.38
C HIS A 104 12.43 0.80 17.89
N TRP A 105 11.19 0.41 17.56
CA TRP A 105 10.74 0.39 16.17
C TRP A 105 10.69 1.82 15.61
N CYS A 106 11.61 2.09 14.67
CA CYS A 106 11.79 3.42 14.08
C CYS A 106 11.89 3.28 12.55
N PRO A 107 10.75 3.18 11.85
CA PRO A 107 10.75 3.00 10.41
C PRO A 107 11.26 4.25 9.69
N ARG A 108 12.14 4.06 8.71
CA ARG A 108 12.57 5.10 7.76
C ARG A 108 11.57 5.25 6.61
N SER A 109 11.02 4.14 6.12
CA SER A 109 10.01 4.17 5.07
C SER A 109 8.97 3.07 5.21
N ILE A 110 7.72 3.40 4.86
CA ILE A 110 6.61 2.46 4.88
C ILE A 110 5.82 2.59 3.58
N MET A 111 5.64 1.46 2.90
CA MET A 111 4.73 1.33 1.76
C MET A 111 3.37 0.83 2.23
N LEU A 112 2.32 1.57 1.88
CA LEU A 112 0.95 1.37 2.34
C LEU A 112 -0.02 1.18 1.16
N ASP A 113 -1.21 0.70 1.48
CA ASP A 113 -2.38 0.81 0.61
C ASP A 113 -2.94 2.26 0.60
N PHE A 114 -3.84 2.56 -0.34
CA PHE A 114 -4.44 3.89 -0.49
C PHE A 114 -5.60 4.12 0.50
N LYS A 115 -5.41 3.78 1.78
CA LYS A 115 -6.40 4.03 2.85
C LYS A 115 -5.98 5.22 3.70
N GLN A 116 -6.71 6.33 3.59
CA GLN A 116 -6.41 7.57 4.32
C GLN A 116 -6.31 7.36 5.85
N ALA A 117 -7.20 6.55 6.42
CA ALA A 117 -7.18 6.24 7.85
C ALA A 117 -5.87 5.56 8.29
N CYS A 118 -5.33 4.69 7.45
CA CYS A 118 -4.07 3.98 7.69
C CYS A 118 -2.88 4.96 7.57
N ILE A 119 -2.83 5.71 6.47
CA ILE A 119 -1.80 6.72 6.19
C ILE A 119 -1.70 7.72 7.34
N ASN A 120 -2.83 8.27 7.79
CA ASN A 120 -2.85 9.27 8.87
C ASN A 120 -2.33 8.71 10.20
N VAL A 121 -2.61 7.44 10.50
CA VAL A 121 -2.15 6.80 11.74
C VAL A 121 -0.64 6.57 11.71
N PHE A 122 -0.08 6.11 10.59
CA PHE A 122 1.36 5.95 10.46
C PHE A 122 2.10 7.29 10.48
N ASP A 123 1.56 8.31 9.80
CA ASP A 123 2.12 9.66 9.80
C ASP A 123 2.14 10.27 11.21
N ALA A 124 1.06 10.10 11.96
CA ALA A 124 0.97 10.57 13.35
C ALA A 124 1.87 9.77 14.31
N SER A 125 2.04 8.47 14.07
CA SER A 125 2.83 7.59 14.95
C SER A 125 4.33 7.69 14.68
N PHE A 126 4.73 8.03 13.46
CA PHE A 126 6.14 8.13 13.04
C PHE A 126 6.39 9.41 12.23
N PRO A 127 6.52 10.59 12.86
CA PRO A 127 6.54 11.88 12.15
C PRO A 127 7.68 12.09 11.13
N THR A 128 8.75 11.29 11.22
CA THR A 128 9.91 11.37 10.31
C THR A 128 9.88 10.31 9.21
N VAL A 129 8.85 9.47 9.16
CA VAL A 129 8.77 8.34 8.23
C VAL A 129 8.45 8.82 6.81
N SER A 130 9.08 8.20 5.81
CA SER A 130 8.67 8.37 4.42
C SER A 130 7.54 7.40 4.08
N LEU A 131 6.31 7.93 3.96
CA LEU A 131 5.15 7.15 3.51
C LEU A 131 5.03 7.14 1.99
N SER A 132 4.63 6.00 1.45
CA SER A 132 4.35 5.85 0.02
C SER A 132 3.21 4.87 -0.24
N GLY A 133 2.49 5.09 -1.33
CA GLY A 133 1.48 4.17 -1.84
C GLY A 133 2.12 3.10 -2.70
N CYS A 134 1.57 1.89 -2.71
CA CYS A 134 2.04 0.82 -3.58
C CYS A 134 1.58 0.99 -5.04
N TYR A 135 2.46 0.78 -6.03
CA TYR A 135 2.06 0.86 -7.45
C TYR A 135 0.99 -0.17 -7.84
N PHE A 136 1.00 -1.34 -7.21
CA PHE A 136 -0.05 -2.35 -7.41
C PHE A 136 -1.42 -1.79 -6.99
N HIS A 137 -1.51 -1.20 -5.80
CA HIS A 137 -2.74 -0.60 -5.28
C HIS A 137 -3.19 0.63 -6.10
N LEU A 138 -2.26 1.40 -6.68
CA LEU A 138 -2.60 2.48 -7.63
C LEU A 138 -3.27 1.92 -8.89
N ARG A 139 -2.72 0.85 -9.48
CA ARG A 139 -3.37 0.21 -10.64
C ARG A 139 -4.71 -0.41 -10.27
N GLN A 140 -4.80 -0.99 -9.08
CA GLN A 140 -6.03 -1.56 -8.57
C GLN A 140 -7.12 -0.51 -8.37
N SER A 141 -6.80 0.68 -7.83
CA SER A 141 -7.76 1.77 -7.67
C SER A 141 -8.28 2.28 -9.02
N ILE A 142 -7.40 2.46 -10.01
CA ILE A 142 -7.78 2.77 -11.40
C ILE A 142 -8.73 1.70 -11.95
N HIS A 143 -8.38 0.42 -11.81
CA HIS A 143 -9.20 -0.69 -12.31
C HIS A 143 -10.57 -0.80 -11.62
N HIS A 144 -10.64 -0.55 -10.31
CA HIS A 144 -11.92 -0.47 -9.58
C HIS A 144 -12.77 0.69 -10.08
N LYS A 145 -12.15 1.86 -10.35
CA LYS A 145 -12.88 3.00 -10.90
C LYS A 145 -13.42 2.69 -12.30
N LEU A 146 -12.63 2.06 -13.17
CA LEU A 146 -13.10 1.63 -14.50
C LEU A 146 -14.31 0.71 -14.43
N GLN A 147 -14.31 -0.25 -13.50
CA GLN A 147 -15.46 -1.12 -13.28
C GLN A 147 -16.69 -0.33 -12.81
N ALA A 148 -16.52 0.61 -11.89
CA ALA A 148 -17.60 1.45 -11.38
C ALA A 148 -18.22 2.36 -12.45
N LEU A 149 -17.41 2.78 -13.44
CA LEU A 149 -17.85 3.55 -14.60
C LEU A 149 -18.44 2.67 -15.72
N GLY A 150 -18.42 1.34 -15.58
CA GLY A 150 -18.96 0.41 -16.59
C GLY A 150 -17.99 0.00 -17.70
N TYR A 151 -16.72 0.43 -17.65
CA TYR A 151 -15.72 0.14 -18.70
C TYR A 151 -15.09 -1.25 -18.63
N ARG A 152 -15.60 -2.17 -17.80
CA ARG A 152 -15.01 -3.50 -17.61
C ARG A 152 -14.86 -4.27 -18.93
N ASN A 153 -15.91 -4.33 -19.73
CA ASN A 153 -15.89 -5.08 -20.99
C ASN A 153 -14.94 -4.42 -22.00
N GLN A 154 -15.05 -3.10 -22.16
CA GLN A 154 -14.20 -2.35 -23.09
C GLN A 154 -12.70 -2.50 -22.74
N TYR A 155 -12.34 -2.39 -21.46
CA TYR A 155 -10.96 -2.62 -21.01
C TYR A 155 -10.44 -4.03 -21.33
N GLN A 156 -11.32 -5.05 -21.38
CA GLN A 156 -10.93 -6.42 -21.69
C GLN A 156 -10.87 -6.72 -23.20
N THR A 157 -11.71 -6.05 -24.00
CA THR A 157 -11.90 -6.39 -25.43
C THR A 157 -11.27 -5.39 -26.39
N ASP A 158 -10.94 -4.18 -25.94
CA ASP A 158 -10.33 -3.12 -26.75
C ASP A 158 -8.88 -2.85 -26.29
N PRO A 159 -7.88 -3.34 -27.05
CA PRO A 159 -6.48 -3.12 -26.74
C PRO A 159 -6.04 -1.65 -26.75
N VAL A 160 -6.69 -0.80 -27.56
CA VAL A 160 -6.36 0.63 -27.65
C VAL A 160 -6.83 1.32 -26.37
N PHE A 161 -8.06 1.04 -25.94
CA PHE A 161 -8.57 1.54 -24.66
C PHE A 161 -7.68 1.08 -23.50
N ALA A 162 -7.36 -0.21 -23.43
CA ALA A 162 -6.49 -0.75 -22.38
C ALA A 162 -5.10 -0.09 -22.38
N HIS A 163 -4.52 0.15 -23.56
CA HIS A 163 -3.25 0.84 -23.70
C HIS A 163 -3.32 2.29 -23.16
N ASN A 164 -4.39 3.03 -23.47
CA ASN A 164 -4.56 4.40 -22.97
C ASN A 164 -4.78 4.45 -21.45
N ILE A 165 -5.48 3.47 -20.86
CA ILE A 165 -5.52 3.31 -19.40
C ILE A 165 -4.13 3.07 -18.81
N HIS A 166 -3.28 2.29 -19.48
CA HIS A 166 -1.90 2.08 -19.03
C HIS A 166 -1.07 3.36 -19.08
N LYS A 167 -1.30 4.27 -20.03
CA LYS A 167 -0.65 5.59 -20.05
C LYS A 167 -0.97 6.39 -18.78
N ILE A 168 -2.22 6.38 -18.32
CA ILE A 168 -2.62 7.02 -17.05
C ILE A 168 -1.82 6.43 -15.88
N ALA A 169 -1.77 5.10 -15.77
CA ALA A 169 -0.98 4.43 -14.73
C ALA A 169 0.53 4.66 -14.87
N ALA A 170 1.04 4.94 -16.08
CA ALA A 170 2.45 5.20 -16.34
C ALA A 170 2.92 6.57 -15.82
N LEU A 171 2.00 7.51 -15.56
CA LEU A 171 2.32 8.79 -14.91
C LEU A 171 3.05 8.60 -13.59
N ALA A 172 2.84 7.48 -12.89
CA ALA A 172 3.57 7.16 -11.66
C ALA A 172 5.10 7.12 -11.86
N PHE A 173 5.59 6.87 -13.08
CA PHE A 173 7.01 6.82 -13.38
C PHE A 173 7.54 8.11 -13.99
N LEU A 174 6.69 9.14 -14.16
CA LEU A 174 7.13 10.44 -14.63
C LEU A 174 7.86 11.18 -13.50
N GLU A 175 8.91 11.92 -13.85
CA GLU A 175 9.59 12.78 -12.89
C GLU A 175 8.59 13.77 -12.26
N PRO A 176 8.58 13.99 -10.92
CA PRO A 176 7.60 14.85 -10.27
C PRO A 176 7.53 16.27 -10.85
N SER A 177 8.67 16.84 -11.25
CA SER A 177 8.77 18.16 -11.88
C SER A 177 8.02 18.26 -13.22
N ARG A 178 7.83 17.13 -13.91
CA ARG A 178 7.15 17.02 -15.19
C ARG A 178 5.71 16.54 -15.05
N MET A 179 5.25 16.21 -13.84
CA MET A 179 3.97 15.55 -13.61
C MET A 179 2.78 16.34 -14.18
N ILE A 180 2.75 17.64 -13.93
CA ILE A 180 1.65 18.50 -14.38
C ILE A 180 1.60 18.56 -15.90
N ASN A 181 2.73 18.86 -16.54
CA ASN A 181 2.80 18.93 -18.00
C ASN A 181 2.47 17.57 -18.65
N GLY A 182 2.98 16.47 -18.10
CA GLY A 182 2.70 15.14 -18.64
C GLY A 182 1.25 14.70 -18.45
N PHE A 183 0.56 15.17 -17.40
CA PHE A 183 -0.87 14.97 -17.26
C PHE A 183 -1.65 15.82 -18.26
N ASP A 184 -1.28 17.09 -18.44
CA ASP A 184 -1.93 17.99 -19.40
C ASP A 184 -1.73 17.48 -20.86
N ASP A 185 -0.55 16.96 -21.21
CA ASP A 185 -0.30 16.29 -22.49
C ASP A 185 -1.23 15.08 -22.68
N LEU A 186 -1.47 14.30 -21.61
CA LEU A 186 -2.38 13.15 -21.65
C LEU A 186 -3.84 13.56 -21.82
N LEU A 187 -4.27 14.68 -21.23
CA LEU A 187 -5.60 15.26 -21.46
C LEU A 187 -5.80 15.70 -22.91
N MET A 188 -4.75 16.15 -23.59
CA MET A 188 -4.84 16.54 -25.00
C MET A 188 -4.80 15.33 -25.95
N ASP A 189 -4.03 14.29 -25.60
CA ASP A 189 -3.92 13.03 -26.37
C ASP A 189 -5.19 12.18 -26.25
N LEU A 190 -5.80 12.15 -25.07
CA LEU A 190 -6.99 11.36 -24.78
C LEU A 190 -8.24 12.24 -24.90
N GLY A 191 -9.09 11.94 -25.88
CA GLY A 191 -10.35 12.65 -26.09
C GLY A 191 -11.43 12.32 -25.04
N ASP A 192 -12.64 12.84 -25.29
CA ASP A 192 -13.79 12.80 -24.39
C ASP A 192 -14.14 11.39 -23.87
N ASP A 193 -13.80 10.34 -24.62
CA ASP A 193 -14.00 8.93 -24.25
C ASP A 193 -13.32 8.53 -22.92
N TYR A 194 -12.32 9.30 -22.45
CA TYR A 194 -11.58 9.04 -21.22
C TYR A 194 -11.85 10.08 -20.12
N GLN A 195 -12.74 11.05 -20.36
CA GLN A 195 -12.92 12.20 -19.46
C GLN A 195 -13.27 11.76 -18.03
N GLU A 196 -14.16 10.77 -17.86
CA GLU A 196 -14.59 10.33 -16.52
C GLU A 196 -13.44 9.70 -15.69
N ILE A 197 -12.53 8.96 -16.34
CA ILE A 197 -11.39 8.37 -15.64
C ILE A 197 -10.28 9.41 -15.40
N LEU A 198 -10.11 10.36 -16.33
CA LEU A 198 -9.16 11.47 -16.21
C LEU A 198 -9.57 12.45 -15.11
N ASP A 199 -10.86 12.81 -15.02
CA ASP A 199 -11.42 13.63 -13.95
C ASP A 199 -11.20 13.00 -12.58
N TYR A 200 -11.46 11.69 -12.49
CA TYR A 200 -11.18 10.93 -11.28
C TYR A 200 -9.70 10.97 -10.91
N PHE A 201 -8.82 10.74 -11.89
CA PHE A 201 -7.39 10.71 -11.66
C PHE A 201 -6.88 12.10 -11.25
N GLU A 202 -7.35 13.16 -11.91
CA GLU A 202 -7.01 14.53 -11.59
C GLU A 202 -7.42 14.87 -10.16
N GLU A 203 -8.68 14.60 -9.79
CA GLU A 203 -9.19 14.91 -8.46
C GLU A 203 -8.46 14.13 -7.35
N THR A 204 -8.12 12.87 -7.62
CA THR A 204 -7.55 11.96 -6.63
C THR A 204 -6.04 12.16 -6.45
N TYR A 205 -5.30 12.40 -7.54
CA TYR A 205 -3.84 12.27 -7.57
C TYR A 205 -3.07 13.52 -8.02
N ILE A 206 -3.67 14.40 -8.82
CA ILE A 206 -3.01 15.59 -9.39
C ILE A 206 -3.45 16.89 -8.70
N GLY A 207 -4.73 17.00 -8.39
CA GLY A 207 -5.40 18.20 -7.91
C GLY A 207 -5.97 19.05 -9.06
N ARG A 208 -7.29 19.24 -9.06
CA ARG A 208 -7.98 20.04 -10.08
C ARG A 208 -7.44 21.48 -10.15
N LEU A 209 -7.21 21.97 -11.36
CA LEU A 209 -6.86 23.37 -11.61
C LEU A 209 -8.02 24.31 -11.25
N ARG A 210 -7.72 25.40 -10.55
CA ARG A 210 -8.67 26.46 -10.19
C ARG A 210 -8.54 27.65 -11.15
N PRO A 211 -9.57 28.51 -11.25
CA PRO A 211 -9.52 29.72 -12.09
C PRO A 211 -8.36 30.68 -11.77
N ASN A 212 -7.83 30.65 -10.55
CA ASN A 212 -6.67 31.45 -10.13
C ASN A 212 -5.32 30.78 -10.47
N HIS A 213 -5.30 29.77 -11.33
CA HIS A 213 -4.13 28.99 -11.75
C HIS A 213 -3.41 28.21 -10.64
N THR A 214 -4.07 28.02 -9.50
CA THR A 214 -3.59 27.11 -8.44
C THR A 214 -4.30 25.76 -8.51
N ARG A 215 -3.64 24.68 -8.12
CA ARG A 215 -4.28 23.35 -8.04
C ARG A 215 -4.83 23.09 -6.65
N ARG A 216 -5.98 22.42 -6.56
CA ARG A 216 -6.51 21.89 -5.29
C ARG A 216 -5.51 20.87 -4.73
N ARG A 217 -5.46 20.72 -3.40
CA ARG A 217 -4.72 19.61 -2.79
C ARG A 217 -5.41 18.29 -3.22
N PRO A 218 -4.70 17.34 -3.86
CA PRO A 218 -5.26 16.04 -4.19
C PRO A 218 -5.52 15.22 -2.91
N MET A 219 -6.31 14.16 -3.04
CA MET A 219 -6.50 13.19 -1.96
C MET A 219 -5.17 12.52 -1.58
N PHE A 220 -4.37 12.14 -2.58
CA PHE A 220 -3.02 11.61 -2.39
C PHE A 220 -2.02 12.48 -3.15
N CYS A 221 -1.09 13.11 -2.43
CA CYS A 221 -0.05 13.95 -3.02
C CYS A 221 0.84 13.16 -3.98
N ILE A 222 1.39 13.83 -5.01
CA ILE A 222 2.25 13.22 -6.03
C ILE A 222 3.38 12.40 -5.41
N ASP A 223 4.10 12.95 -4.43
CA ASP A 223 5.22 12.28 -3.77
C ASP A 223 4.84 10.95 -3.10
N PHE A 224 3.58 10.78 -2.69
CA PHE A 224 3.11 9.55 -2.06
C PHE A 224 3.01 8.41 -3.06
N TRP A 225 2.45 8.64 -4.25
CA TRP A 225 2.16 7.58 -5.22
C TRP A 225 3.16 7.50 -6.39
N ASN A 226 4.06 8.47 -6.50
CA ASN A 226 5.10 8.50 -7.52
C ASN A 226 6.18 7.42 -7.28
N MET A 227 6.64 6.83 -8.37
CA MET A 227 7.57 5.71 -8.42
C MET A 227 8.90 6.08 -9.08
N TYR A 228 9.10 7.32 -9.52
CA TYR A 228 10.30 7.74 -10.26
C TYR A 228 11.57 7.51 -9.44
N ASN A 229 11.66 8.12 -8.25
CA ASN A 229 12.83 8.00 -7.37
C ASN A 229 13.06 6.55 -6.91
N ARG A 230 11.99 5.80 -6.61
CA ARG A 230 12.07 4.38 -6.25
C ARG A 230 12.61 3.53 -7.40
N THR A 231 12.25 3.88 -8.64
CA THR A 231 12.71 3.19 -9.84
C THR A 231 14.18 3.46 -10.11
N THR A 232 14.61 4.72 -10.01
CA THR A 232 16.01 5.12 -10.24
C THR A 232 16.95 4.63 -9.13
N GLN A 233 16.45 4.50 -7.90
CA GLN A 233 17.21 4.00 -6.74
C GLN A 233 17.11 2.48 -6.55
N SER A 234 16.45 1.75 -7.46
CA SER A 234 16.21 0.31 -7.35
C SER A 234 15.51 -0.14 -6.05
N SER A 235 14.75 0.76 -5.42
CA SER A 235 13.93 0.45 -4.24
C SER A 235 12.68 -0.34 -4.64
N MET A 236 12.03 -0.97 -3.65
CA MET A 236 10.79 -1.71 -3.90
C MET A 236 9.68 -0.80 -4.44
N ARG A 237 9.03 -1.24 -5.52
CA ARG A 237 7.95 -0.54 -6.24
C ARG A 237 6.58 -1.17 -6.00
N THR A 238 6.57 -2.44 -5.63
CA THR A 238 5.38 -3.27 -5.49
C THR A 238 5.48 -4.11 -4.23
N ASN A 239 4.34 -4.36 -3.58
CA ASN A 239 4.20 -5.32 -2.49
C ASN A 239 4.05 -6.77 -2.97
N ASN A 240 4.31 -7.09 -4.25
CA ASN A 240 4.10 -8.45 -4.82
C ASN A 240 4.71 -9.58 -3.97
N THR A 241 5.85 -9.34 -3.30
CA THR A 241 6.46 -10.32 -2.39
C THR A 241 5.65 -10.51 -1.10
N ALA A 242 5.09 -9.43 -0.54
CA ALA A 242 4.15 -9.48 0.57
C ALA A 242 2.83 -10.17 0.15
N GLU A 243 2.35 -9.90 -1.06
CA GLU A 243 1.15 -10.54 -1.62
C GLU A 243 1.35 -12.03 -1.91
N ALA A 244 2.58 -12.48 -2.21
CA ALA A 244 2.87 -13.92 -2.36
C ALA A 244 2.68 -14.69 -1.03
N TYR A 245 2.67 -14.00 0.11
CA TYR A 245 2.30 -14.57 1.41
C TYR A 245 0.79 -14.58 1.64
N HIS A 246 -0.02 -13.97 0.78
CA HIS A 246 -1.48 -14.06 0.83
C HIS A 246 -1.94 -15.31 0.04
N PRO A 247 -2.59 -16.30 0.69
CA PRO A 247 -3.18 -17.45 0.01
C PRO A 247 -4.26 -17.10 -1.04
#